data_AF-A0A978VPD5-F1
#
_entry.id   AF-A0A978VPD5-F1
#
_cell.length_a   1.000
_cell.length_b   1.000
_cell.length_c   1.000
_cell.angle_alpha   90.00
_cell.angle_beta   90.00
_cell.angle_gamma   90.00
#
_symmetry.space_group_name_H-M   'P 1'
#
loop_
_entity.id
_entity.type
_entity.pdbx_description
1 polymer ?
#
loop_
_entity_poly.entity_id
_entity_poly.type
_entity_poly.pdbx_seq_one_letter_code
_entity_poly.pdbx_strand_id
1 'polypeptide(L)'
;MVSQISNNVASLFVDFKDADASASPSVKQVPLTLVWHCTIHGIVKINVNGGFPHNSPSSACSAAWWTLDIGLSMTSLSLSWMTFLGASPTVGLSGLDSLPSDLRSPSIRFPVRPRTLKNLQVQAAGSTFGTHFRVTTYGESHGGGVGCVIDGVPPRLPLSEADLQGDLDRRRPGQSRITTPRRETDTCKILSGVYEGMTTGTPILVFVPNTDQRGHDYKEMSQAYRPSHADATYDMKYGFRAVAGGGRSSARETIGRVAAGAVAKKILMDFSGTEVLAYVSQVHKVVLPQDVVDHDTLTLDQIESNIVRCPYPDYAEKMIDAIDKIRVRGDSVGGVLTCIVRNCPRGLGSPVFDKLDAELCKALMSIPATKGFEIGSGFAGTFMTGSEHNDEFYVDDNKSIRTRTNRSGGIQGGISNGETINMRIAFKPTATIGKQQHTVTRDKQEIELKARGRHDPCVVPRAVPMVEAMVALVLVDQLMAHYAQCNLFPRDQDL
;
A
#
# COMPACT_ATOMS: atom_id res chain seq x y z
N MET A 1 36.53 8.09 55.74
CA MET A 1 35.87 9.03 54.82
C MET A 1 35.66 8.28 53.50
N VAL A 2 34.60 7.46 53.35
CA VAL A 2 33.24 7.80 52.86
C VAL A 2 33.32 8.40 51.44
N SER A 3 32.78 7.86 50.33
CA SER A 3 31.89 6.72 49.97
C SER A 3 32.12 6.37 48.46
N GLN A 4 32.20 5.12 47.97
CA GLN A 4 31.14 4.20 47.45
C GLN A 4 29.91 4.90 46.81
N ILE A 5 29.40 4.56 45.61
CA ILE A 5 28.52 3.42 45.17
C ILE A 5 28.30 3.65 43.64
N SER A 6 28.69 2.80 42.67
CA SER A 6 28.18 1.49 42.15
C SER A 6 26.98 1.52 41.16
N ASN A 7 27.22 0.91 39.99
CA ASN A 7 26.43 -0.11 39.28
C ASN A 7 25.13 0.18 38.48
N ASN A 8 25.13 -0.44 37.29
CA ASN A 8 24.04 -1.14 36.57
C ASN A 8 22.94 -0.32 35.87
N VAL A 9 23.06 -0.22 34.54
CA VAL A 9 21.90 -0.11 33.64
C VAL A 9 21.44 -1.54 33.32
N ALA A 10 20.48 -2.02 34.10
CA ALA A 10 19.75 -3.24 33.80
C ALA A 10 18.66 -2.94 32.77
N SER A 11 18.71 -3.65 31.66
CA SER A 11 17.64 -3.83 30.68
C SER A 11 16.42 -4.46 31.35
N LEU A 12 15.27 -3.77 31.36
CA LEU A 12 13.99 -4.40 31.66
C LEU A 12 13.42 -5.02 30.37
N PHE A 13 13.63 -6.33 30.22
CA PHE A 13 12.70 -7.21 29.53
C PHE A 13 11.63 -7.62 30.56
N VAL A 14 10.35 -7.53 30.19
CA VAL A 14 9.27 -8.15 30.96
C VAL A 14 8.73 -9.31 30.14
N ASP A 15 9.13 -10.51 30.54
CA ASP A 15 8.48 -11.76 30.20
C ASP A 15 7.15 -11.87 30.96
N PHE A 16 6.06 -12.13 30.24
CA PHE A 16 4.78 -12.50 30.86
C PHE A 16 4.70 -14.02 30.96
N LYS A 17 4.85 -14.54 32.19
CA LYS A 17 4.31 -15.84 32.59
C LYS A 17 3.63 -15.69 33.96
N ASP A 18 2.34 -15.97 33.95
CA ASP A 18 1.45 -16.36 35.05
C ASP A 18 1.82 -15.93 36.48
N ALA A 19 1.09 -14.93 37.02
CA ALA A 19 0.77 -14.90 38.45
C ALA A 19 -0.46 -14.03 38.73
N ASP A 20 -1.25 -14.53 39.68
CA ASP A 20 -2.60 -14.20 40.07
C ASP A 20 -2.85 -12.79 40.66
N ALA A 21 -4.15 -12.54 40.76
CA ALA A 21 -4.83 -11.38 41.33
C ALA A 21 -4.40 -10.95 42.75
N SER A 22 -4.71 -9.68 43.03
CA SER A 22 -4.77 -8.99 44.33
C SER A 22 -3.50 -8.29 44.83
N ALA A 23 -3.35 -7.00 44.46
CA ALA A 23 -2.93 -5.92 45.35
C ALA A 23 -2.89 -4.58 44.59
N SER A 24 -3.54 -3.55 45.14
CA SER A 24 -3.44 -2.16 44.68
C SER A 24 -2.13 -1.52 45.16
N PRO A 25 -1.54 -0.58 44.38
CA PRO A 25 -0.63 0.40 44.97
C PRO A 25 -1.03 1.85 44.67
N SER A 26 -1.01 2.64 45.73
CA SER A 26 -1.10 4.09 45.78
C SER A 26 0.02 4.77 44.98
N VAL A 27 -0.34 5.68 44.08
CA VAL A 27 0.58 6.46 43.25
C VAL A 27 1.10 7.69 44.03
N LYS A 28 2.42 7.76 44.27
CA LYS A 28 3.11 9.01 44.62
C LYS A 28 3.51 9.74 43.34
N GLN A 29 3.03 10.97 43.15
CA GLN A 29 3.40 11.85 42.06
C GLN A 29 4.84 12.38 42.25
N VAL A 30 5.66 12.29 41.20
CA VAL A 30 6.95 13.00 41.07
C VAL A 30 6.79 13.97 39.88
N PRO A 31 7.09 15.27 40.03
CA PRO A 31 6.93 16.22 38.92
C PRO A 31 8.11 16.09 37.94
N LEU A 32 7.79 15.84 36.66
CA LEU A 32 8.74 15.92 35.56
C LEU A 32 8.54 17.27 34.84
N THR A 33 9.56 18.12 34.85
CA THR A 33 9.58 19.38 34.11
C THR A 33 10.00 19.11 32.67
N LEU A 34 9.08 19.13 31.71
CA LEU A 34 9.38 19.10 30.27
C LEU A 34 9.50 20.53 29.74
N VAL A 35 10.67 20.88 29.20
CA VAL A 35 10.88 22.15 28.48
C VAL A 35 10.46 21.96 27.01
N TRP A 36 9.38 22.62 26.61
CA TRP A 36 8.97 22.73 25.21
C TRP A 36 9.43 24.09 24.64
N HIS A 37 10.17 24.07 23.54
CA HIS A 37 10.34 25.25 22.68
C HIS A 37 9.06 25.42 21.86
N CYS A 38 8.25 26.44 22.17
CA CYS A 38 7.08 26.82 21.40
C CYS A 38 7.37 28.11 20.63
N THR A 39 7.36 28.01 19.30
CA THR A 39 7.29 29.13 18.37
C THR A 39 5.86 29.68 18.39
N ILE A 40 5.73 31.00 18.60
CA ILE A 40 4.47 31.72 18.84
C ILE A 40 3.57 31.69 17.60
N HIS A 41 2.36 31.13 17.72
CA HIS A 41 1.19 31.57 16.98
C HIS A 41 -0.06 31.53 17.87
N GLY A 42 -0.59 32.73 18.18
CA GLY A 42 -1.98 33.08 18.52
C GLY A 42 -2.77 32.18 19.49
N ILE A 43 -2.98 32.67 20.71
CA ILE A 43 -3.95 32.11 21.68
C ILE A 43 -5.35 32.68 21.39
N VAL A 44 -6.32 31.79 21.20
CA VAL A 44 -7.76 32.11 21.38
C VAL A 44 -8.17 31.57 22.76
N LYS A 45 -8.52 32.48 23.68
CA LYS A 45 -9.16 32.13 24.96
C LYS A 45 -10.66 31.96 24.71
N ILE A 46 -11.20 30.77 24.98
CA ILE A 46 -12.64 30.56 25.14
C ILE A 46 -12.88 30.32 26.64
N ASN A 47 -13.69 31.19 27.23
CA ASN A 47 -14.13 31.10 28.62
C ASN A 47 -15.49 30.41 28.63
N VAL A 48 -15.64 29.31 29.38
CA VAL A 48 -16.94 28.65 29.61
C VAL A 48 -17.14 28.55 31.12
N ASN A 49 -18.13 29.31 31.62
CA ASN A 49 -18.64 29.20 32.98
C ASN A 49 -20.01 28.51 32.95
N GLY A 50 -20.26 27.59 33.88
CA GLY A 50 -21.60 27.08 34.18
C GLY A 50 -21.59 25.77 34.98
N GLY A 51 -21.98 25.84 36.25
CA GLY A 51 -22.08 24.70 37.18
C GLY A 51 -23.43 23.95 37.14
N PHE A 52 -23.44 22.79 37.81
CA PHE A 52 -24.47 21.74 37.92
C PHE A 52 -25.81 22.16 38.58
N PRO A 53 -26.88 21.33 38.49
CA PRO A 53 -27.12 20.32 39.54
C PRO A 53 -27.64 18.93 39.08
N HIS A 54 -27.52 17.95 40.00
CA HIS A 54 -28.01 16.57 39.98
C HIS A 54 -29.55 16.43 40.09
N ASN A 55 -30.17 15.48 39.36
CA ASN A 55 -31.02 14.37 39.84
C ASN A 55 -31.88 13.74 38.70
N SER A 56 -32.05 12.42 38.77
CA SER A 56 -32.83 11.51 37.90
C SER A 56 -34.36 11.53 38.15
N PRO A 57 -35.18 10.62 37.57
CA PRO A 57 -35.49 10.34 36.16
C PRO A 57 -37.03 10.39 35.88
N SER A 58 -37.49 10.52 34.63
CA SER A 58 -38.71 9.87 34.07
C SER A 58 -39.25 10.50 32.78
N SER A 59 -39.76 9.61 31.92
CA SER A 59 -40.89 9.74 30.96
C SER A 59 -40.98 10.90 29.96
N ALA A 60 -40.93 10.48 28.69
CA ALA A 60 -41.88 10.75 27.61
C ALA A 60 -41.98 12.13 26.94
N CYS A 61 -42.06 12.02 25.61
CA CYS A 61 -42.74 12.86 24.62
C CYS A 61 -41.99 14.00 23.89
N SER A 62 -42.11 13.85 22.56
CA SER A 62 -42.37 14.88 21.56
C SER A 62 -41.19 15.59 20.90
N ALA A 63 -41.26 15.53 19.58
CA ALA A 63 -40.44 16.23 18.62
C ALA A 63 -40.46 17.75 18.82
N ALA A 64 -39.29 18.36 18.66
CA ALA A 64 -39.15 19.78 18.36
C ALA A 64 -38.10 19.92 17.25
N TRP A 65 -38.54 20.45 16.11
CA TRP A 65 -37.71 20.83 14.98
C TRP A 65 -37.03 22.17 15.30
N TRP A 66 -35.71 22.25 15.11
CA TRP A 66 -35.00 23.53 15.07
C TRP A 66 -34.18 23.60 13.78
N THR A 67 -34.64 24.46 12.88
CA THR A 67 -33.91 24.96 11.70
C THR A 67 -32.91 26.01 12.17
N LEU A 68 -31.64 25.88 11.75
CA LEU A 68 -30.62 26.91 11.92
C LEU A 68 -30.30 27.51 10.55
N ASP A 69 -30.86 28.69 10.27
CA ASP A 69 -30.48 29.55 9.16
C ASP A 69 -29.16 30.26 9.50
N ILE A 70 -28.15 30.14 8.64
CA ILE A 70 -26.93 30.96 8.70
C ILE A 70 -26.95 31.90 7.50
N GLY A 71 -27.42 33.13 7.73
CA GLY A 71 -27.27 34.24 6.80
C GLY A 71 -25.86 34.84 6.88
N LEU A 72 -25.18 34.88 5.74
CA LEU A 72 -23.93 35.63 5.55
C LEU A 72 -24.27 37.09 5.19
N SER A 73 -23.97 38.02 6.10
CA SER A 73 -23.98 39.46 5.83
C SER A 73 -22.54 39.97 5.77
N MET A 74 -22.11 40.42 4.59
CA MET A 74 -20.87 41.18 4.42
C MET A 74 -21.09 42.64 4.85
N THR A 75 -20.31 43.12 5.82
CA THR A 75 -20.16 44.56 6.06
C THR A 75 -18.69 44.95 6.16
N SER A 76 -18.36 46.02 5.46
CA SER A 76 -17.04 46.63 5.29
C SER A 76 -16.52 47.26 6.57
N LEU A 77 -15.25 47.03 6.90
CA LEU A 77 -14.54 47.76 7.96
C LEU A 77 -13.83 48.99 7.37
N SER A 78 -14.23 50.18 7.82
CA SER A 78 -13.55 51.45 7.65
C SER A 78 -12.75 51.75 8.92
N LEU A 79 -11.43 51.95 8.82
CA LEU A 79 -10.60 52.43 9.94
C LEU A 79 -10.57 53.96 9.96
N SER A 80 -11.08 54.55 11.04
CA SER A 80 -10.87 55.96 11.40
C SER A 80 -9.66 56.09 12.32
N TRP A 81 -8.76 57.02 12.02
CA TRP A 81 -7.61 57.38 12.87
C TRP A 81 -7.97 58.52 13.82
N MET A 82 -7.54 58.42 15.08
CA MET A 82 -7.67 59.47 16.09
C MET A 82 -6.57 60.54 15.91
N THR A 83 -6.99 61.79 15.88
CA THR A 83 -6.14 62.98 16.00
C THR A 83 -5.89 63.34 17.47
N PHE A 84 -4.63 63.62 17.82
CA PHE A 84 -4.28 64.41 19.01
C PHE A 84 -3.51 65.66 18.55
N LEU A 85 -3.98 66.83 19.00
CA LEU A 85 -3.44 68.17 18.75
C LEU A 85 -2.50 68.58 19.90
N GLY A 86 -1.43 69.32 19.60
CA GLY A 86 -0.61 70.00 20.61
C GLY A 86 0.62 70.76 20.11
N ALA A 87 0.42 72.06 19.81
CA ALA A 87 1.29 73.24 20.01
C ALA A 87 2.70 73.39 19.35
N SER A 88 2.97 74.60 18.82
CA SER A 88 4.23 75.17 18.27
C SER A 88 4.95 76.08 19.32
N PRO A 89 5.98 76.95 19.03
CA PRO A 89 6.90 77.14 17.88
C PRO A 89 8.40 77.46 18.22
N THR A 90 9.22 77.80 17.18
CA THR A 90 10.52 78.55 17.15
C THR A 90 11.83 77.71 17.35
N VAL A 91 13.01 77.88 16.71
CA VAL A 91 13.73 78.87 15.84
C VAL A 91 14.78 78.10 14.98
N GLY A 92 15.18 78.58 13.78
CA GLY A 92 16.46 78.15 13.16
C GLY A 92 16.71 78.44 11.66
N LEU A 93 17.12 79.67 11.35
CA LEU A 93 17.88 80.24 10.21
C LEU A 93 18.16 79.48 8.87
N SER A 94 17.75 80.15 7.77
CA SER A 94 18.49 80.61 6.56
C SER A 94 19.38 79.68 5.71
N GLY A 95 19.11 79.65 4.39
CA GLY A 95 20.13 79.37 3.38
C GLY A 95 19.62 78.91 2.00
N LEU A 96 19.44 79.87 1.09
CA LEU A 96 19.76 79.90 -0.35
C LEU A 96 19.27 78.79 -1.32
N ASP A 97 18.69 79.32 -2.41
CA ASP A 97 18.82 78.95 -3.82
C ASP A 97 18.00 77.81 -4.46
N SER A 98 17.08 78.28 -5.30
CA SER A 98 16.70 77.77 -6.63
C SER A 98 16.30 76.30 -6.76
N LEU A 99 15.00 76.04 -6.86
CA LEU A 99 14.48 74.90 -7.62
C LEU A 99 13.23 75.29 -8.43
N PRO A 100 13.08 74.81 -9.68
CA PRO A 100 12.04 75.25 -10.59
C PRO A 100 10.69 74.64 -10.25
N SER A 101 9.65 75.40 -10.59
CA SER A 101 8.27 74.97 -10.71
C SER A 101 8.12 73.83 -11.72
N ASP A 102 7.80 72.63 -11.25
CA ASP A 102 6.98 71.71 -12.05
C ASP A 102 6.15 70.77 -11.17
N LEU A 103 4.84 71.02 -11.20
CA LEU A 103 3.81 70.19 -10.63
C LEU A 103 3.64 68.94 -11.50
N ARG A 104 4.03 67.77 -11.00
CA ARG A 104 3.43 66.47 -11.34
C ARG A 104 3.82 65.44 -10.29
N SER A 105 2.88 65.15 -9.39
CA SER A 105 2.99 64.00 -8.48
C SER A 105 3.14 62.72 -9.31
N PRO A 106 4.15 61.88 -9.09
CA PRO A 106 4.18 60.58 -9.73
C PRO A 106 3.09 59.73 -9.08
N SER A 107 2.00 59.47 -9.81
CA SER A 107 1.07 58.43 -9.41
C SER A 107 1.80 57.09 -9.53
N ILE A 108 2.31 56.60 -8.40
CA ILE A 108 2.88 55.26 -8.29
C ILE A 108 1.74 54.27 -8.51
N ARG A 109 1.58 53.81 -9.75
CA ARG A 109 0.71 52.68 -10.08
C ARG A 109 1.48 51.40 -9.76
N PHE A 110 1.17 50.78 -8.63
CA PHE A 110 1.60 49.41 -8.38
C PHE A 110 0.90 48.50 -9.41
N PRO A 111 1.63 47.76 -10.25
CA PRO A 111 1.01 46.71 -11.04
C PRO A 111 0.57 45.62 -10.06
N VAL A 112 -0.72 45.57 -9.76
CA VAL A 112 -1.33 44.39 -9.13
C VAL A 112 -1.27 43.30 -10.20
N ARG A 113 -0.15 42.56 -10.27
CA ARG A 113 -0.13 41.29 -11.00
C ARG A 113 -1.24 40.45 -10.39
N PRO A 114 -2.22 39.96 -11.18
CA PRO A 114 -3.13 38.97 -10.67
C PRO A 114 -2.28 37.83 -10.12
N ARG A 115 -2.41 37.55 -8.82
CA ARG A 115 -1.87 36.33 -8.23
C ARG A 115 -2.53 35.21 -9.03
N THR A 116 -1.81 34.61 -9.97
CA THR A 116 -2.18 33.31 -10.52
C THR A 116 -2.36 32.42 -9.30
N LEU A 117 -3.62 32.05 -9.02
CA LEU A 117 -3.91 31.02 -8.05
C LEU A 117 -3.00 29.87 -8.42
N LYS A 118 -2.06 29.52 -7.53
CA LYS A 118 -1.26 28.32 -7.70
C LYS A 118 -2.29 27.22 -7.95
N ASN A 119 -2.22 26.55 -9.10
CA ASN A 119 -3.02 25.37 -9.35
C ASN A 119 -2.73 24.41 -8.19
N LEU A 120 -3.64 24.37 -7.22
CA LEU A 120 -3.61 23.42 -6.12
C LEU A 120 -3.95 22.08 -6.75
N GLN A 121 -2.94 21.44 -7.34
CA GLN A 121 -3.08 20.07 -7.78
C GLN A 121 -3.04 19.22 -6.52
N VAL A 122 -4.22 18.78 -6.09
CA VAL A 122 -4.32 17.76 -5.05
C VAL A 122 -3.85 16.45 -5.68
N GLN A 123 -2.57 16.12 -5.50
CA GLN A 123 -2.05 14.78 -5.80
C GLN A 123 -2.48 13.82 -4.68
N ALA A 124 -3.77 13.49 -4.65
CA ALA A 124 -4.31 12.45 -3.79
C ALA A 124 -4.87 11.32 -4.67
N ALA A 125 -4.00 10.44 -5.15
CA ALA A 125 -4.46 9.23 -5.83
C ALA A 125 -3.52 8.06 -5.53
N GLY A 126 -4.06 7.03 -4.86
CA GLY A 126 -3.42 5.72 -4.66
C GLY A 126 -3.95 4.66 -5.64
N SER A 127 -4.42 5.09 -6.81
CA SER A 127 -5.03 4.23 -7.83
C SER A 127 -4.10 3.94 -9.01
N THR A 128 -2.96 4.63 -9.08
CA THR A 128 -1.94 4.49 -10.12
C THR A 128 -0.65 3.96 -9.51
N PHE A 129 -0.05 2.97 -10.16
CA PHE A 129 1.24 2.36 -9.82
C PHE A 129 2.22 2.52 -10.98
N GLY A 130 3.52 2.67 -10.70
CA GLY A 130 4.58 2.84 -11.70
C GLY A 130 4.77 4.29 -12.17
N THR A 131 5.88 4.54 -12.87
CA THR A 131 6.28 5.88 -13.35
C THR A 131 6.35 5.95 -14.88
N HIS A 132 6.87 4.90 -15.52
CA HIS A 132 6.99 4.78 -16.97
C HIS A 132 6.03 3.73 -17.51
N PHE A 133 5.94 2.56 -16.85
CA PHE A 133 4.89 1.58 -17.07
C PHE A 133 3.80 1.79 -16.03
N ARG A 134 2.83 2.65 -16.36
CA ARG A 134 1.86 3.18 -15.40
C ARG A 134 0.55 2.43 -15.46
N VAL A 135 0.16 1.81 -14.35
CA VAL A 135 -1.09 1.06 -14.24
C VAL A 135 -2.05 1.81 -13.35
N THR A 136 -3.19 2.23 -13.90
CA THR A 136 -4.29 2.82 -13.13
C THR A 136 -5.44 1.83 -13.05
N THR A 137 -5.76 1.32 -11.86
CA THR A 137 -6.89 0.40 -11.68
C THR A 137 -8.20 1.16 -11.45
N TYR A 138 -9.34 0.53 -11.74
CA TYR A 138 -10.66 1.08 -11.47
C TYR A 138 -11.70 0.01 -11.17
N GLY A 139 -12.84 0.46 -10.64
CA GLY A 139 -14.03 -0.34 -10.37
C GLY A 139 -14.10 -0.91 -8.95
N GLU A 140 -15.33 -1.19 -8.54
CA GLU A 140 -15.68 -1.79 -7.26
C GLU A 140 -16.12 -3.23 -7.46
N SER A 141 -15.98 -4.04 -6.40
CA SER A 141 -16.37 -5.45 -6.44
C SER A 141 -17.84 -5.74 -6.78
N HIS A 142 -18.74 -4.78 -6.56
CA HIS A 142 -20.17 -4.85 -6.88
C HIS A 142 -20.61 -3.71 -7.81
N GLY A 143 -19.67 -3.16 -8.59
CA GLY A 143 -19.97 -2.23 -9.68
C GLY A 143 -20.23 -2.97 -10.99
N GLY A 144 -20.37 -2.24 -12.11
CA GLY A 144 -20.58 -2.84 -13.44
C GLY A 144 -19.39 -3.69 -13.94
N GLY A 145 -18.20 -3.45 -13.42
CA GLY A 145 -16.99 -4.21 -13.71
C GLY A 145 -15.76 -3.59 -13.05
N VAL A 146 -14.62 -4.23 -13.24
CA VAL A 146 -13.30 -3.74 -12.81
C VAL A 146 -12.33 -3.78 -13.98
N GLY A 147 -11.16 -3.16 -13.82
CA GLY A 147 -10.18 -3.15 -14.88
C GLY A 147 -8.97 -2.28 -14.60
N CYS A 148 -8.24 -1.97 -15.65
CA CYS A 148 -7.11 -1.07 -15.60
C CYS A 148 -6.92 -0.30 -16.90
N VAL A 149 -6.24 0.84 -16.79
CA VAL A 149 -5.58 1.54 -17.90
C VAL A 149 -4.09 1.33 -17.72
N ILE A 150 -3.42 0.86 -18.76
CA ILE A 150 -1.97 0.64 -18.80
C ILE A 150 -1.39 1.66 -19.78
N ASP A 151 -0.59 2.58 -19.27
CA ASP A 151 0.12 3.61 -20.03
C ASP A 151 1.62 3.31 -20.07
N GLY A 152 2.29 3.66 -21.18
CA GLY A 152 3.71 3.38 -21.41
C GLY A 152 4.04 1.99 -21.96
N VAL A 153 3.06 1.21 -22.40
CA VAL A 153 3.32 -0.05 -23.13
C VAL A 153 4.04 0.27 -24.44
N PRO A 154 5.22 -0.32 -24.75
CA PRO A 154 5.91 -0.08 -26.02
C PRO A 154 5.04 -0.46 -27.24
N PRO A 155 5.14 0.25 -28.38
CA PRO A 155 4.44 -0.11 -29.60
C PRO A 155 5.03 -1.38 -30.23
N ARG A 156 4.22 -2.07 -31.06
CA ARG A 156 4.59 -3.26 -31.85
C ARG A 156 4.82 -4.54 -31.04
N LEU A 157 4.31 -4.61 -29.81
CA LEU A 157 4.22 -5.87 -29.07
C LEU A 157 2.97 -6.63 -29.55
N PRO A 158 3.09 -7.88 -30.01
CA PRO A 158 1.92 -8.71 -30.29
C PRO A 158 1.09 -8.89 -29.01
N LEU A 159 -0.19 -8.55 -29.03
CA LEU A 159 -1.04 -8.62 -27.83
C LEU A 159 -2.49 -8.93 -28.18
N SER A 160 -3.08 -9.83 -27.40
CA SER A 160 -4.48 -10.24 -27.45
C SER A 160 -5.02 -10.50 -26.04
N GLU A 161 -6.33 -10.61 -25.88
CA GLU A 161 -6.95 -11.01 -24.61
C GLU A 161 -6.45 -12.36 -24.09
N ALA A 162 -6.08 -13.28 -24.99
CA ALA A 162 -5.57 -14.60 -24.63
C ALA A 162 -4.27 -14.52 -23.82
N ASP A 163 -3.43 -13.52 -24.10
CA ASP A 163 -2.18 -13.28 -23.36
C ASP A 163 -2.44 -12.87 -21.89
N LEU A 164 -3.57 -12.22 -21.62
CA LEU A 164 -3.98 -11.80 -20.28
C LEU A 164 -4.78 -12.88 -19.56
N GLN A 165 -5.58 -13.64 -20.33
CA GLN A 165 -6.57 -14.55 -19.77
C GLN A 165 -5.94 -15.68 -18.97
N GLY A 166 -4.76 -16.19 -19.35
CA GLY A 166 -4.08 -17.26 -18.61
C GLY A 166 -3.82 -16.90 -17.14
N ASP A 167 -3.32 -15.69 -16.87
CA ASP A 167 -3.07 -15.22 -15.51
C ASP A 167 -4.36 -14.85 -14.75
N LEU A 168 -5.34 -14.27 -15.46
CA LEU A 168 -6.65 -13.97 -14.88
C LEU A 168 -7.38 -15.25 -14.46
N ASP A 169 -7.28 -16.30 -15.27
CA ASP A 169 -7.83 -17.61 -14.97
C ASP A 169 -7.17 -18.17 -13.72
N ARG A 170 -5.83 -18.10 -13.60
CA ARG A 170 -5.08 -18.52 -12.40
C ARG A 170 -5.51 -17.75 -11.14
N ARG A 171 -5.87 -16.47 -11.25
CA ARG A 171 -6.26 -15.61 -10.12
C ARG A 171 -7.70 -15.84 -9.64
N ARG A 172 -8.56 -16.30 -10.55
CA ARG A 172 -10.01 -16.39 -10.41
C ARG A 172 -10.45 -17.09 -9.13
N PRO A 173 -11.54 -16.65 -8.47
CA PRO A 173 -12.14 -17.42 -7.38
C PRO A 173 -12.76 -18.75 -7.87
N GLY A 174 -13.08 -19.64 -6.93
CA GLY A 174 -13.92 -20.81 -7.20
C GLY A 174 -13.25 -21.94 -7.97
N GLN A 175 -11.93 -21.95 -8.05
CA GLN A 175 -11.18 -22.99 -8.74
C GLN A 175 -11.14 -24.32 -7.98
N SER A 176 -11.25 -24.28 -6.65
CA SER A 176 -11.10 -25.48 -5.82
C SER A 176 -11.85 -25.38 -4.49
N ARG A 177 -11.98 -26.52 -3.80
CA ARG A 177 -12.62 -26.63 -2.48
C ARG A 177 -11.92 -25.84 -1.36
N ILE A 178 -10.65 -25.48 -1.56
CA ILE A 178 -9.86 -24.71 -0.59
C ILE A 178 -9.89 -23.19 -0.86
N THR A 179 -10.68 -22.75 -1.84
CA THR A 179 -10.90 -21.34 -2.18
C THR A 179 -12.37 -20.97 -2.05
N THR A 180 -12.69 -19.67 -2.15
CA THR A 180 -14.05 -19.15 -2.09
C THR A 180 -14.90 -19.75 -3.23
N PRO A 181 -16.12 -20.23 -2.95
CA PRO A 181 -16.99 -20.85 -3.97
C PRO A 181 -17.66 -19.86 -4.95
N ARG A 182 -17.16 -18.64 -5.12
CA ARG A 182 -17.67 -17.68 -6.12
C ARG A 182 -17.29 -18.12 -7.53
N ARG A 183 -18.19 -17.93 -8.49
CA ARG A 183 -17.98 -18.31 -9.89
C ARG A 183 -17.97 -17.08 -10.79
N GLU A 184 -16.88 -16.35 -10.75
CA GLU A 184 -16.61 -15.28 -11.70
C GLU A 184 -15.78 -15.86 -12.84
N THR A 185 -15.97 -15.42 -14.10
CA THR A 185 -15.16 -15.90 -15.23
C THR A 185 -13.85 -15.14 -15.37
N ASP A 186 -13.77 -13.92 -14.83
CA ASP A 186 -12.66 -12.97 -15.00
C ASP A 186 -12.28 -12.75 -16.47
N THR A 187 -13.26 -12.87 -17.39
CA THR A 187 -13.05 -12.68 -18.84
C THR A 187 -12.74 -11.22 -19.14
N CYS A 188 -11.57 -10.97 -19.72
CA CYS A 188 -11.15 -9.61 -20.08
C CYS A 188 -11.51 -9.24 -21.52
N LYS A 189 -11.58 -7.93 -21.76
CA LYS A 189 -11.65 -7.31 -23.08
C LYS A 189 -10.66 -6.16 -23.15
N ILE A 190 -9.89 -6.09 -24.23
CA ILE A 190 -9.04 -4.94 -24.54
C ILE A 190 -9.89 -3.95 -25.36
N LEU A 191 -10.02 -2.73 -24.86
CA LEU A 191 -10.90 -1.70 -25.43
C LEU A 191 -10.13 -0.58 -26.15
N SER A 192 -8.81 -0.49 -25.97
CA SER A 192 -7.95 0.50 -26.63
C SER A 192 -6.48 0.04 -26.64
N GLY A 193 -5.63 0.75 -27.38
CA GLY A 193 -4.17 0.59 -27.34
C GLY A 193 -3.62 -0.65 -28.09
N VAL A 194 -4.51 -1.41 -28.74
CA VAL A 194 -4.17 -2.52 -29.64
C VAL A 194 -4.88 -2.30 -30.97
N TYR A 195 -4.16 -2.48 -32.08
CA TYR A 195 -4.67 -2.44 -33.44
C TYR A 195 -4.02 -3.57 -34.25
N GLU A 196 -4.83 -4.34 -34.97
CA GLU A 196 -4.38 -5.51 -35.76
C GLU A 196 -3.48 -6.48 -34.96
N GLY A 197 -3.81 -6.71 -33.68
CA GLY A 197 -3.08 -7.62 -32.80
C GLY A 197 -1.75 -7.08 -32.28
N MET A 198 -1.44 -5.80 -32.50
CA MET A 198 -0.21 -5.15 -32.06
C MET A 198 -0.52 -3.96 -31.15
N THR A 199 0.29 -3.76 -30.10
CA THR A 199 0.21 -2.56 -29.28
C THR A 199 0.57 -1.32 -30.10
N THR A 200 -0.14 -0.22 -29.87
CA THR A 200 0.06 1.03 -30.63
C THR A 200 1.04 1.99 -29.96
N GLY A 201 1.48 1.70 -28.74
CA GLY A 201 2.25 2.64 -27.91
C GLY A 201 1.38 3.63 -27.12
N THR A 202 0.05 3.57 -27.28
CA THR A 202 -0.92 4.40 -26.56
C THR A 202 -1.58 3.62 -25.42
N PRO A 203 -2.27 4.28 -24.47
CA PRO A 203 -2.88 3.59 -23.33
C PRO A 203 -3.81 2.42 -23.70
N ILE A 204 -3.62 1.30 -23.00
CA ILE A 204 -4.43 0.08 -23.13
C ILE A 204 -5.49 0.08 -22.02
N LEU A 205 -6.76 0.06 -22.41
CA LEU A 205 -7.89 -0.08 -21.50
C LEU A 205 -8.32 -1.56 -21.44
N VAL A 206 -8.29 -2.17 -20.26
CA VAL A 206 -8.75 -3.54 -20.03
C VAL A 206 -9.98 -3.54 -19.13
N PHE A 207 -11.09 -4.10 -19.63
CA PHE A 207 -12.35 -4.20 -18.89
C PHE A 207 -12.72 -5.66 -18.58
N VAL A 208 -13.16 -5.91 -17.35
CA VAL A 208 -13.65 -7.21 -16.87
C VAL A 208 -15.00 -7.00 -16.16
N PRO A 209 -16.11 -7.56 -16.68
CA PRO A 209 -17.41 -7.45 -16.04
C PRO A 209 -17.48 -8.23 -14.72
N ASN A 210 -18.32 -7.78 -13.79
CA ASN A 210 -18.64 -8.51 -12.57
C ASN A 210 -19.93 -9.34 -12.80
N THR A 211 -19.87 -10.66 -12.65
CA THR A 211 -20.94 -11.59 -13.10
C THR A 211 -21.66 -12.35 -11.98
N ASP A 212 -21.06 -12.52 -10.78
CA ASP A 212 -21.66 -13.23 -9.63
C ASP A 212 -21.91 -12.25 -8.45
N GLN A 213 -22.64 -11.17 -8.72
CA GLN A 213 -23.00 -10.18 -7.70
C GLN A 213 -24.29 -10.59 -6.96
N ARG A 214 -24.16 -10.94 -5.68
CA ARG A 214 -25.30 -11.22 -4.79
C ARG A 214 -25.35 -10.19 -3.67
N GLY A 215 -26.08 -9.10 -3.88
CA GLY A 215 -26.21 -8.02 -2.89
C GLY A 215 -26.89 -8.45 -1.58
N HIS A 216 -27.73 -9.49 -1.61
CA HIS A 216 -28.51 -9.94 -0.46
C HIS A 216 -27.67 -10.54 0.69
N ASP A 217 -26.50 -11.12 0.39
CA ASP A 217 -25.64 -11.79 1.37
C ASP A 217 -24.96 -10.82 2.36
N TYR A 218 -25.08 -9.49 2.15
CA TYR A 218 -24.31 -8.47 2.89
C TYR A 218 -25.15 -7.52 3.76
N LYS A 219 -26.47 -7.73 3.89
CA LYS A 219 -27.32 -6.84 4.72
C LYS A 219 -26.85 -6.81 6.19
N GLU A 220 -26.54 -7.95 6.79
CA GLU A 220 -26.02 -8.02 8.18
C GLU A 220 -24.63 -7.37 8.30
N MET A 221 -23.76 -7.54 7.30
CA MET A 221 -22.42 -6.92 7.27
C MET A 221 -22.44 -5.40 7.08
N SER A 222 -23.58 -4.84 6.66
CA SER A 222 -23.72 -3.39 6.48
C SER A 222 -23.82 -2.62 7.78
N GLN A 223 -24.27 -3.27 8.85
CA GLN A 223 -24.61 -2.65 10.12
C GLN A 223 -23.39 -2.51 11.05
N ALA A 224 -22.32 -3.27 10.81
CA ALA A 224 -21.15 -3.32 11.66
C ALA A 224 -19.84 -3.12 10.89
N TYR A 225 -18.78 -2.77 11.61
CA TYR A 225 -17.42 -2.87 11.08
C TYR A 225 -16.95 -4.32 11.13
N ARG A 226 -16.50 -4.89 10.02
CA ARG A 226 -15.92 -6.24 10.04
C ARG A 226 -14.52 -6.17 10.67
N PRO A 227 -14.22 -6.97 11.71
CA PRO A 227 -12.90 -6.99 12.31
C PRO A 227 -11.80 -7.24 11.27
N SER A 228 -10.71 -6.47 11.37
CA SER A 228 -9.54 -6.59 10.47
C SER A 228 -9.82 -6.32 8.97
N HIS A 229 -10.96 -5.71 8.64
CA HIS A 229 -11.26 -5.13 7.32
C HIS A 229 -11.08 -3.62 7.31
N ALA A 230 -11.19 -3.03 6.12
CA ALA A 230 -11.01 -1.60 5.91
C ALA A 230 -12.22 -0.75 6.32
N ASP A 231 -13.31 -1.36 6.78
CA ASP A 231 -14.62 -0.72 6.99
C ASP A 231 -14.54 0.56 7.83
N ALA A 232 -14.04 0.46 9.07
CA ALA A 232 -13.91 1.61 9.98
C ALA A 232 -12.93 2.64 9.44
N THR A 233 -11.79 2.21 8.87
CA THR A 233 -10.78 3.11 8.31
C THR A 233 -11.29 3.88 7.08
N TYR A 234 -12.19 3.29 6.29
CA TYR A 234 -12.84 3.97 5.17
C TYR A 234 -13.80 5.05 5.67
N ASP A 235 -14.64 4.75 6.67
CA ASP A 235 -15.53 5.76 7.25
C ASP A 235 -14.73 6.87 7.95
N MET A 236 -13.64 6.56 8.64
CA MET A 236 -12.74 7.56 9.25
C MET A 236 -12.06 8.45 8.19
N LYS A 237 -11.62 7.88 7.07
CA LYS A 237 -10.88 8.61 6.04
C LYS A 237 -11.77 9.38 5.08
N TYR A 238 -12.88 8.78 4.65
CA TYR A 238 -13.71 9.30 3.56
C TYR A 238 -15.12 9.71 4.02
N GLY A 239 -15.54 9.38 5.24
CA GLY A 239 -16.90 9.65 5.75
C GLY A 239 -18.01 8.82 5.09
N PHE A 240 -17.70 8.05 4.05
CA PHE A 240 -18.63 7.23 3.29
C PHE A 240 -17.91 6.00 2.72
N ARG A 241 -18.61 4.85 2.72
CA ARG A 241 -18.07 3.59 2.18
C ARG A 241 -19.09 2.86 1.30
N ALA A 242 -18.59 2.23 0.25
CA ALA A 242 -19.35 1.26 -0.52
C ALA A 242 -19.45 -0.06 0.28
N VAL A 243 -20.60 -0.27 0.92
CA VAL A 243 -20.79 -1.36 1.89
C VAL A 243 -20.83 -2.74 1.22
N ALA A 244 -21.29 -2.82 -0.03
CA ALA A 244 -21.33 -4.08 -0.78
C ALA A 244 -19.90 -4.57 -1.16
N GLY A 245 -19.56 -5.79 -0.77
CA GLY A 245 -18.35 -6.50 -1.20
C GLY A 245 -16.99 -5.91 -0.83
N GLY A 246 -16.94 -4.94 0.08
CA GLY A 246 -15.72 -4.22 0.45
C GLY A 246 -15.29 -3.13 -0.53
N GLY A 247 -16.14 -2.77 -1.50
CA GLY A 247 -15.91 -1.66 -2.42
C GLY A 247 -14.57 -1.75 -3.16
N ARG A 248 -13.80 -0.65 -3.12
CA ARG A 248 -12.48 -0.51 -3.76
C ARG A 248 -11.35 -1.25 -3.03
N SER A 249 -11.48 -1.50 -1.72
CA SER A 249 -10.50 -2.28 -0.94
C SER A 249 -10.55 -3.79 -1.20
N SER A 250 -11.52 -4.24 -1.97
CA SER A 250 -11.74 -5.65 -2.28
C SER A 250 -10.61 -6.21 -3.14
N ALA A 251 -10.24 -7.46 -2.91
CA ALA A 251 -9.30 -8.19 -3.78
C ALA A 251 -9.79 -8.35 -5.23
N ARG A 252 -11.02 -7.94 -5.58
CA ARG A 252 -11.47 -7.81 -6.97
C ARG A 252 -10.61 -6.82 -7.76
N GLU A 253 -10.14 -5.74 -7.13
CA GLU A 253 -9.28 -4.73 -7.75
C GLU A 253 -8.00 -5.33 -8.35
N THR A 254 -7.48 -6.41 -7.76
CA THR A 254 -6.27 -7.09 -8.25
C THR A 254 -6.41 -7.68 -9.65
N ILE A 255 -7.62 -7.76 -10.23
CA ILE A 255 -7.81 -8.08 -11.65
C ILE A 255 -7.05 -7.10 -12.54
N GLY A 256 -7.15 -5.79 -12.25
CA GLY A 256 -6.43 -4.78 -13.03
C GLY A 256 -4.92 -4.93 -12.91
N ARG A 257 -4.44 -5.37 -11.73
CA ARG A 257 -3.02 -5.64 -11.49
C ARG A 257 -2.53 -6.86 -12.27
N VAL A 258 -3.29 -7.95 -12.23
CA VAL A 258 -2.93 -9.21 -12.91
C VAL A 258 -3.00 -9.05 -14.43
N ALA A 259 -4.03 -8.38 -14.95
CA ALA A 259 -4.12 -8.06 -16.38
C ALA A 259 -2.91 -7.25 -16.86
N ALA A 260 -2.52 -6.20 -16.11
CA ALA A 260 -1.34 -5.42 -16.45
C ALA A 260 -0.02 -6.19 -16.26
N GLY A 261 0.04 -7.03 -15.23
CA GLY A 261 1.17 -7.91 -14.97
C GLY A 261 1.41 -8.92 -16.09
N ALA A 262 0.36 -9.45 -16.73
CA ALA A 262 0.49 -10.33 -17.89
C ALA A 262 1.17 -9.62 -19.08
N VAL A 263 0.79 -8.37 -19.35
CA VAL A 263 1.46 -7.53 -20.37
C VAL A 263 2.93 -7.30 -19.99
N ALA A 264 3.21 -6.98 -18.73
CA ALA A 264 4.58 -6.78 -18.25
C ALA A 264 5.43 -8.06 -18.34
N LYS A 265 4.89 -9.22 -17.95
CA LYS A 265 5.56 -10.52 -18.09
C LYS A 265 5.88 -10.84 -19.54
N LYS A 266 4.97 -10.53 -20.47
CA LYS A 266 5.21 -10.72 -21.90
C LYS A 266 6.39 -9.87 -22.40
N ILE A 267 6.45 -8.60 -22.02
CA ILE A 267 7.57 -7.71 -22.37
C ILE A 267 8.89 -8.25 -21.81
N LEU A 268 8.92 -8.64 -20.54
CA LEU A 268 10.13 -9.13 -19.87
C LEU A 268 10.60 -10.48 -20.44
N MET A 269 9.67 -11.35 -20.82
CA MET A 269 9.95 -12.60 -21.52
C MET A 269 10.58 -12.33 -22.89
N ASP A 270 9.97 -11.48 -23.71
CA ASP A 270 10.48 -11.14 -25.05
C ASP A 270 11.83 -10.40 -25.00
N PHE A 271 12.08 -9.64 -23.93
CA PHE A 271 13.29 -8.83 -23.78
C PHE A 271 14.50 -9.63 -23.31
N SER A 272 14.36 -10.43 -22.26
CA SER A 272 15.49 -11.11 -21.60
C SER A 272 15.19 -12.54 -21.17
N GLY A 273 14.07 -13.13 -21.61
CA GLY A 273 13.65 -14.45 -21.14
C GLY A 273 13.38 -14.46 -19.63
N THR A 274 12.97 -13.33 -19.06
CA THR A 274 12.73 -13.20 -17.62
C THR A 274 11.50 -13.98 -17.21
N GLU A 275 11.66 -14.84 -16.22
CA GLU A 275 10.57 -15.64 -15.66
C GLU A 275 10.30 -15.19 -14.23
N VAL A 276 9.04 -14.84 -13.95
CA VAL A 276 8.56 -14.53 -12.60
C VAL A 276 7.68 -15.67 -12.14
N LEU A 277 8.15 -16.45 -11.17
CA LEU A 277 7.46 -17.64 -10.67
C LEU A 277 7.21 -17.50 -9.17
N ALA A 278 5.97 -17.67 -8.72
CA ALA A 278 5.66 -17.71 -7.29
C ALA A 278 4.97 -19.00 -6.90
N TYR A 279 5.22 -19.46 -5.68
CA TYR A 279 4.62 -20.67 -5.15
C TYR A 279 4.37 -20.59 -3.65
N VAL A 280 3.46 -21.43 -3.16
CA VAL A 280 3.12 -21.50 -1.74
C VAL A 280 4.19 -22.28 -1.00
N SER A 281 4.95 -21.59 -0.15
CA SER A 281 6.00 -22.18 0.67
C SER A 281 5.59 -22.44 2.11
N GLN A 282 4.48 -21.85 2.56
CA GLN A 282 3.91 -22.11 3.86
C GLN A 282 2.39 -21.92 3.86
N VAL A 283 1.69 -22.82 4.55
CA VAL A 283 0.31 -22.59 5.00
C VAL A 283 0.20 -22.94 6.47
N HIS A 284 -0.27 -21.99 7.28
CA HIS A 284 -0.37 -22.15 8.73
C HIS A 284 0.97 -22.63 9.33
N LYS A 285 0.98 -23.82 9.98
CA LYS A 285 2.16 -24.44 10.59
C LYS A 285 2.91 -25.41 9.66
N VAL A 286 2.41 -25.61 8.43
CA VAL A 286 3.06 -26.46 7.43
C VAL A 286 4.00 -25.58 6.61
N VAL A 287 5.31 -25.73 6.83
CA VAL A 287 6.37 -24.92 6.22
C VAL A 287 7.25 -25.82 5.38
N LEU A 288 7.50 -25.46 4.12
CA LEU A 288 8.51 -26.15 3.32
C LEU A 288 9.89 -26.00 3.97
N PRO A 289 10.68 -27.08 4.05
CA PRO A 289 12.09 -26.97 4.41
C PRO A 289 12.81 -26.01 3.45
N GLN A 290 13.82 -25.31 3.98
CA GLN A 290 14.66 -24.46 3.17
C GLN A 290 15.38 -25.30 2.10
N ASP A 291 15.58 -24.73 0.91
CA ASP A 291 16.31 -25.34 -0.22
C ASP A 291 15.72 -26.66 -0.78
N VAL A 292 14.53 -27.08 -0.34
CA VAL A 292 13.86 -28.28 -0.87
C VAL A 292 13.35 -28.09 -2.31
N VAL A 293 13.14 -26.83 -2.71
CA VAL A 293 12.75 -26.46 -4.07
C VAL A 293 13.98 -25.89 -4.75
N ASP A 294 14.43 -26.58 -5.79
CA ASP A 294 15.46 -26.05 -6.68
C ASP A 294 14.86 -24.93 -7.55
N HIS A 295 15.35 -23.72 -7.35
CA HIS A 295 14.87 -22.52 -8.05
C HIS A 295 15.31 -22.47 -9.51
N ASP A 296 16.39 -23.17 -9.88
CA ASP A 296 16.90 -23.17 -11.25
C ASP A 296 16.06 -24.06 -12.16
N THR A 297 15.52 -25.16 -11.63
CA THR A 297 14.72 -26.13 -12.40
C THR A 297 13.21 -26.02 -12.16
N LEU A 298 12.75 -25.14 -11.27
CA LEU A 298 11.33 -24.92 -11.01
C LEU A 298 10.57 -24.53 -12.29
N THR A 299 9.41 -25.14 -12.49
CA THR A 299 8.54 -24.88 -13.66
C THR A 299 7.14 -24.44 -13.22
N LEU A 300 6.45 -23.73 -14.11
CA LEU A 300 5.05 -23.36 -13.90
C LEU A 300 4.15 -24.60 -13.74
N ASP A 301 4.41 -25.67 -14.49
CA ASP A 301 3.62 -26.91 -14.42
C ASP A 301 3.71 -27.58 -13.04
N GLN A 302 4.89 -27.59 -12.42
CA GLN A 302 5.04 -28.07 -11.04
C GLN A 302 4.22 -27.22 -10.05
N ILE A 303 4.20 -25.90 -10.24
CA ILE A 303 3.43 -24.97 -9.40
C ILE A 303 1.92 -25.20 -9.61
N GLU A 304 1.44 -25.31 -10.84
CA GLU A 304 0.01 -25.47 -11.14
C GLU A 304 -0.49 -26.92 -11.03
N SER A 305 0.39 -27.89 -10.74
CA SER A 305 0.06 -29.32 -10.61
C SER A 305 -0.97 -29.64 -9.52
N ASN A 306 -1.23 -28.72 -8.60
CA ASN A 306 -2.12 -28.92 -7.48
C ASN A 306 -2.82 -27.63 -7.04
N ILE A 307 -3.94 -27.79 -6.34
CA ILE A 307 -4.84 -26.69 -5.98
C ILE A 307 -4.27 -25.68 -4.97
N VAL A 308 -3.21 -26.04 -4.23
CA VAL A 308 -2.55 -25.14 -3.27
C VAL A 308 -1.34 -24.44 -3.86
N ARG A 309 -0.90 -24.80 -5.07
CA ARG A 309 0.26 -24.23 -5.75
C ARG A 309 1.59 -24.36 -5.02
N CYS A 310 1.82 -25.53 -4.45
CA CYS A 310 3.09 -25.89 -3.85
C CYS A 310 3.81 -26.90 -4.76
N PRO A 311 5.05 -26.66 -5.21
CA PRO A 311 5.74 -27.53 -6.17
C PRO A 311 6.22 -28.85 -5.55
N TYR A 312 6.03 -29.04 -4.24
CA TYR A 312 6.46 -30.23 -3.52
C TYR A 312 5.23 -31.05 -3.06
N PRO A 313 4.88 -32.15 -3.76
CA PRO A 313 3.59 -32.85 -3.59
C PRO A 313 3.24 -33.23 -2.15
N ASP A 314 4.18 -33.83 -1.41
CA ASP A 314 3.93 -34.26 -0.01
C ASP A 314 3.53 -33.10 0.90
N TYR A 315 4.10 -31.92 0.67
CA TYR A 315 3.76 -30.73 1.43
C TYR A 315 2.50 -30.05 0.88
N ALA A 316 2.26 -30.14 -0.42
CA ALA A 316 1.01 -29.69 -1.01
C ALA A 316 -0.19 -30.40 -0.37
N GLU A 317 -0.14 -31.73 -0.19
CA GLU A 317 -1.19 -32.49 0.49
C GLU A 317 -1.38 -32.07 1.94
N LYS A 318 -0.28 -31.92 2.70
CA LYS A 318 -0.31 -31.45 4.10
C LYS A 318 -0.91 -30.06 4.22
N MET A 319 -0.58 -29.15 3.29
CA MET A 319 -1.14 -27.81 3.26
C MET A 319 -2.63 -27.83 2.92
N ILE A 320 -3.05 -28.64 1.95
CA ILE A 320 -4.47 -28.82 1.60
C ILE A 320 -5.27 -29.32 2.81
N ASP A 321 -4.78 -30.35 3.50
CA ASP A 321 -5.42 -30.90 4.70
C ASP A 321 -5.48 -29.86 5.83
N ALA A 322 -4.43 -29.08 6.04
CA ALA A 322 -4.42 -28.00 7.01
C ALA A 322 -5.48 -26.92 6.71
N ILE A 323 -5.65 -26.54 5.43
CA ILE A 323 -6.69 -25.58 5.02
C ILE A 323 -8.09 -26.18 5.24
N ASP A 324 -8.30 -27.43 4.84
CA ASP A 324 -9.61 -28.08 4.96
C ASP A 324 -10.04 -28.25 6.42
N LYS A 325 -9.13 -28.65 7.32
CA LYS A 325 -9.40 -28.75 8.76
C LYS A 325 -9.87 -27.42 9.37
N ILE A 326 -9.29 -26.31 8.92
CA ILE A 326 -9.64 -24.95 9.37
C ILE A 326 -10.97 -24.50 8.74
N ARG A 327 -11.16 -24.78 7.44
CA ARG A 327 -12.40 -24.47 6.71
C ARG A 327 -13.63 -25.10 7.35
N VAL A 328 -13.56 -26.39 7.72
CA VAL A 328 -14.67 -27.11 8.37
C VAL A 328 -15.04 -26.52 9.73
N ARG A 329 -14.07 -25.89 10.43
CA ARG A 329 -14.29 -25.19 11.70
C ARG A 329 -14.82 -23.76 11.52
N GLY A 330 -15.11 -23.35 10.28
CA GLY A 330 -15.58 -22.01 9.95
C GLY A 330 -14.54 -20.92 10.23
N ASP A 331 -13.25 -21.23 10.13
CA ASP A 331 -12.13 -20.34 10.42
C ASP A 331 -11.22 -20.16 9.17
N SER A 332 -10.13 -19.40 9.30
CA SER A 332 -9.17 -19.17 8.20
C SER A 332 -7.70 -19.23 8.66
N VAL A 333 -6.78 -19.38 7.71
CA VAL A 333 -5.34 -19.38 7.94
C VAL A 333 -4.61 -18.54 6.88
N GLY A 334 -3.47 -17.98 7.30
CA GLY A 334 -2.52 -17.30 6.44
C GLY A 334 -1.41 -18.24 5.97
N GLY A 335 -0.34 -17.64 5.43
CA GLY A 335 0.80 -18.38 4.91
C GLY A 335 1.82 -17.48 4.24
N VAL A 336 2.78 -18.10 3.57
CA VAL A 336 3.90 -17.41 2.92
C VAL A 336 4.02 -17.92 1.48
N LEU A 337 4.23 -16.98 0.56
CA LEU A 337 4.65 -17.27 -0.80
C LEU A 337 6.16 -17.06 -0.92
N THR A 338 6.82 -17.93 -1.67
CA THR A 338 8.14 -17.64 -2.22
C THR A 338 7.94 -17.20 -3.67
N CYS A 339 8.63 -16.13 -4.09
CA CYS A 339 8.67 -15.68 -5.47
C CYS A 339 10.11 -15.61 -5.92
N ILE A 340 10.38 -16.12 -7.12
CA ILE A 340 11.67 -16.07 -7.77
C ILE A 340 11.57 -15.34 -9.10
N VAL A 341 12.65 -14.66 -9.48
CA VAL A 341 12.81 -14.05 -10.80
C VAL A 341 14.10 -14.58 -11.42
N ARG A 342 13.97 -15.41 -12.46
CA ARG A 342 15.10 -15.86 -13.27
C ARG A 342 15.35 -14.88 -14.42
N ASN A 343 16.60 -14.78 -14.86
CA ASN A 343 17.02 -13.93 -15.98
C ASN A 343 16.55 -12.47 -15.81
N CYS A 344 16.59 -11.94 -14.59
CA CYS A 344 16.35 -10.51 -14.38
C CYS A 344 17.48 -9.72 -15.05
N PRO A 345 17.18 -8.70 -15.88
CA PRO A 345 18.22 -7.85 -16.44
C PRO A 345 19.11 -7.28 -15.33
N ARG A 346 20.43 -7.26 -15.58
CA ARG A 346 21.41 -6.67 -14.67
C ARG A 346 21.26 -5.15 -14.65
N GLY A 347 21.44 -4.54 -13.49
CA GLY A 347 21.46 -3.08 -13.38
C GLY A 347 20.07 -2.41 -13.29
N LEU A 348 18.99 -3.14 -13.01
CA LEU A 348 17.68 -2.56 -12.74
C LEU A 348 17.60 -2.05 -11.30
N GLY A 349 16.99 -0.88 -11.10
CA GLY A 349 16.87 -0.24 -9.79
C GLY A 349 17.66 1.07 -9.68
N SER A 350 17.55 1.69 -8.50
CA SER A 350 18.28 2.91 -8.14
C SER A 350 19.00 2.73 -6.79
N PRO A 351 20.03 3.53 -6.48
CA PRO A 351 20.83 3.31 -5.26
C PRO A 351 20.25 3.91 -3.97
N VAL A 352 19.19 4.75 -4.03
CA VAL A 352 18.74 5.56 -2.87
C VAL A 352 17.26 5.37 -2.51
N PHE A 353 16.35 6.18 -3.07
CA PHE A 353 14.94 6.18 -2.69
C PHE A 353 14.11 5.15 -3.46
N ASP A 354 14.44 4.97 -4.74
CA ASP A 354 13.74 4.06 -5.65
C ASP A 354 14.53 2.76 -5.85
N LYS A 355 15.07 2.22 -4.74
CA LYS A 355 15.77 0.93 -4.77
C LYS A 355 14.85 -0.17 -5.25
N LEU A 356 15.38 -1.13 -6.00
CA LEU A 356 14.56 -2.19 -6.59
C LEU A 356 13.83 -3.03 -5.51
N ASP A 357 14.52 -3.39 -4.43
CA ASP A 357 13.94 -4.07 -3.28
C ASP A 357 12.88 -3.22 -2.54
N ALA A 358 13.08 -1.90 -2.46
CA ALA A 358 12.10 -0.97 -1.90
C ALA A 358 10.82 -0.89 -2.76
N GLU A 359 10.96 -0.79 -4.08
CA GLU A 359 9.80 -0.76 -4.99
C GLU A 359 9.09 -2.12 -5.04
N LEU A 360 9.82 -3.24 -5.01
CA LEU A 360 9.24 -4.59 -4.85
C LEU A 360 8.48 -4.70 -3.53
N CYS A 361 9.05 -4.24 -2.42
CA CYS A 361 8.39 -4.23 -1.11
C CYS A 361 7.08 -3.44 -1.15
N LYS A 362 7.11 -2.20 -1.66
CA LYS A 362 5.91 -1.35 -1.84
C LYS A 362 4.85 -2.03 -2.69
N ALA A 363 5.25 -2.64 -3.81
CA ALA A 363 4.35 -3.35 -4.71
C ALA A 363 3.66 -4.53 -4.00
N LEU A 364 4.42 -5.37 -3.29
CA LEU A 364 3.94 -6.59 -2.67
C LEU A 364 3.16 -6.34 -1.38
N MET A 365 3.58 -5.37 -0.57
CA MET A 365 2.86 -4.93 0.62
C MET A 365 1.53 -4.23 0.29
N SER A 366 1.35 -3.76 -0.95
CA SER A 366 0.08 -3.20 -1.42
C SER A 366 -0.97 -4.26 -1.80
N ILE A 367 -0.60 -5.55 -1.86
CA ILE A 367 -1.54 -6.65 -2.11
C ILE A 367 -2.42 -6.86 -0.86
N PRO A 368 -3.73 -7.11 -1.02
CA PRO A 368 -4.60 -7.38 0.12
C PRO A 368 -4.10 -8.54 0.99
N ALA A 369 -4.21 -8.36 2.31
CA ALA A 369 -3.77 -9.29 3.35
C ALA A 369 -2.25 -9.48 3.53
N THR A 370 -1.39 -8.84 2.73
CA THR A 370 0.06 -8.88 2.96
C THR A 370 0.44 -8.21 4.29
N LYS A 371 1.42 -8.79 4.99
CA LYS A 371 1.94 -8.32 6.28
C LYS A 371 3.45 -8.41 6.44
N GLY A 372 4.17 -9.05 5.53
CA GLY A 372 5.62 -9.13 5.58
C GLY A 372 6.22 -9.34 4.20
N PHE A 373 7.44 -8.83 4.04
CA PHE A 373 8.28 -8.94 2.86
C PHE A 373 9.72 -9.23 3.32
N GLU A 374 10.35 -10.23 2.71
CA GLU A 374 11.75 -10.55 2.87
C GLU A 374 12.39 -10.70 1.48
N ILE A 375 13.67 -10.33 1.37
CA ILE A 375 14.48 -10.57 0.18
C ILE A 375 15.76 -11.32 0.55
N GLY A 376 16.18 -12.26 -0.29
CA GLY A 376 17.37 -13.09 -0.06
C GLY A 376 17.29 -13.83 1.26
N SER A 377 18.31 -13.66 2.10
CA SER A 377 18.38 -14.22 3.45
C SER A 377 17.33 -13.63 4.41
N GLY A 378 16.68 -12.52 4.05
CA GLY A 378 15.61 -11.92 4.85
C GLY A 378 16.00 -11.64 6.29
N PHE A 379 15.08 -11.90 7.23
CA PHE A 379 15.35 -11.76 8.66
C PHE A 379 16.38 -12.79 9.17
N ALA A 380 16.55 -13.94 8.49
CA ALA A 380 17.54 -14.95 8.88
C ALA A 380 18.99 -14.44 8.73
N GLY A 381 19.22 -13.48 7.82
CA GLY A 381 20.52 -12.83 7.68
C GLY A 381 20.96 -12.04 8.92
N THR A 382 20.03 -11.65 9.80
CA THR A 382 20.36 -10.88 11.01
C THR A 382 21.12 -11.69 12.07
N PHE A 383 21.14 -13.01 11.94
CA PHE A 383 21.90 -13.92 12.81
C PHE A 383 23.32 -14.22 12.29
N MET A 384 23.70 -13.67 11.14
CA MET A 384 24.98 -13.95 10.47
C MET A 384 25.98 -12.81 10.68
N THR A 385 27.26 -13.15 10.75
CA THR A 385 28.36 -12.18 10.63
C THR A 385 28.56 -11.77 9.18
N GLY A 386 29.25 -10.64 8.94
CA GLY A 386 29.53 -10.18 7.58
C GLY A 386 30.30 -11.21 6.73
N SER A 387 31.28 -11.90 7.31
CA SER A 387 32.03 -12.97 6.62
C SER A 387 31.16 -14.18 6.26
N GLU A 388 30.11 -14.46 7.04
CA GLU A 388 29.17 -15.53 6.72
C GLU A 388 28.11 -15.08 5.71
N HIS A 389 27.73 -13.80 5.73
CA HIS A 389 26.65 -13.27 4.89
C HIS A 389 27.10 -12.91 3.48
N ASN A 390 28.29 -12.32 3.34
CA ASN A 390 28.77 -11.77 2.08
C ASN A 390 28.70 -12.78 0.93
N ASP A 391 28.19 -12.32 -0.21
CA ASP A 391 28.15 -13.07 -1.46
C ASP A 391 29.44 -12.82 -2.24
N GLU A 392 30.40 -13.76 -2.16
CA GLU A 392 31.70 -13.63 -2.83
C GLU A 392 31.56 -13.65 -4.36
N PHE A 393 32.22 -12.72 -5.04
CA PHE A 393 32.21 -12.64 -6.49
C PHE A 393 33.17 -13.63 -7.15
N TYR A 394 32.80 -14.09 -8.34
CA TYR A 394 33.66 -14.85 -9.24
C TYR A 394 33.30 -14.58 -10.70
N VAL A 395 34.16 -15.03 -11.61
CA VAL A 395 33.92 -15.01 -13.05
C VAL A 395 33.58 -16.42 -13.51
N ASP A 396 32.43 -16.60 -14.14
CA ASP A 396 32.00 -17.89 -14.70
C ASP A 396 32.69 -18.19 -16.05
N ASP A 397 32.42 -19.38 -16.62
CA ASP A 397 33.00 -19.81 -17.90
C ASP A 397 32.60 -18.90 -19.07
N ASN A 398 31.49 -18.16 -18.93
CA ASN A 398 31.00 -17.18 -19.90
C ASN A 398 31.60 -15.78 -19.68
N LYS A 399 32.63 -15.66 -18.83
CA LYS A 399 33.28 -14.39 -18.44
C LYS A 399 32.36 -13.40 -17.73
N SER A 400 31.22 -13.86 -17.21
CA SER A 400 30.28 -13.01 -16.49
C SER A 400 30.64 -12.99 -14.99
N ILE A 401 30.56 -11.81 -14.38
CA ILE A 401 30.66 -11.68 -12.92
C ILE A 401 29.38 -12.28 -12.30
N ARG A 402 29.55 -13.18 -11.33
CA ARG A 402 28.53 -13.93 -10.58
C ARG A 402 28.87 -13.95 -9.10
N THR A 403 27.94 -14.39 -8.25
CA THR A 403 28.19 -14.63 -6.82
C THR A 403 28.13 -16.10 -6.43
N ARG A 404 29.00 -16.52 -5.51
CA ARG A 404 29.09 -17.92 -5.01
C ARG A 404 27.85 -18.35 -4.23
N THR A 405 27.21 -17.38 -3.59
CA THR A 405 25.96 -17.52 -2.85
C THR A 405 25.02 -16.40 -3.25
N ASN A 406 23.76 -16.49 -2.87
CA ASN A 406 22.74 -15.48 -3.21
C ASN A 406 21.96 -15.02 -1.98
N ARG A 407 22.67 -14.65 -0.91
CA ARG A 407 22.07 -14.17 0.35
C ARG A 407 21.51 -12.76 0.21
N SER A 408 22.03 -11.98 -0.72
CA SER A 408 21.46 -10.70 -1.17
C SER A 408 20.14 -10.86 -1.93
N GLY A 409 19.83 -12.07 -2.44
CA GLY A 409 18.58 -12.34 -3.14
C GLY A 409 18.46 -11.60 -4.47
N GLY A 410 19.55 -11.56 -5.24
CA GLY A 410 19.60 -10.98 -6.58
C GLY A 410 19.68 -9.45 -6.63
N ILE A 411 19.73 -8.76 -5.48
CA ILE A 411 19.74 -7.31 -5.40
C ILE A 411 20.83 -6.83 -4.43
N GLN A 412 21.76 -6.02 -4.92
CA GLN A 412 22.84 -5.43 -4.14
C GLN A 412 22.83 -3.91 -4.33
N GLY A 413 22.89 -3.16 -3.22
CA GLY A 413 22.82 -1.69 -3.28
C GLY A 413 21.51 -1.12 -3.86
N GLY A 414 20.44 -1.92 -3.89
CA GLY A 414 19.17 -1.56 -4.53
C GLY A 414 19.13 -1.78 -6.04
N ILE A 415 20.12 -2.49 -6.60
CA ILE A 415 20.29 -2.75 -8.02
C ILE A 415 20.35 -4.27 -8.26
N SER A 416 19.70 -4.78 -9.31
CA SER A 416 19.78 -6.20 -9.68
C SER A 416 21.20 -6.59 -10.11
N ASN A 417 21.74 -7.66 -9.53
CA ASN A 417 23.10 -8.14 -9.81
C ASN A 417 23.15 -9.27 -10.86
N GLY A 418 21.99 -9.75 -11.32
CA GLY A 418 21.86 -10.81 -12.33
C GLY A 418 21.73 -12.22 -11.78
N GLU A 419 21.86 -12.40 -10.46
CA GLU A 419 21.43 -13.64 -9.82
C GLU A 419 19.90 -13.69 -9.71
N THR A 420 19.36 -14.89 -9.45
CA THR A 420 17.92 -15.08 -9.24
C THR A 420 17.44 -14.17 -8.11
N ILE A 421 16.46 -13.31 -8.38
CA ILE A 421 15.84 -12.55 -7.29
C ILE A 421 14.96 -13.51 -6.50
N ASN A 422 15.17 -13.63 -5.19
CA ASN A 422 14.40 -14.51 -4.33
C ASN A 422 13.78 -13.71 -3.18
N MET A 423 12.47 -13.83 -3.00
CA MET A 423 11.72 -13.07 -2.00
C MET A 423 10.62 -13.90 -1.37
N ARG A 424 10.24 -13.53 -0.14
CA ARG A 424 9.14 -14.16 0.61
C ARG A 424 8.10 -13.13 1.01
N ILE A 425 6.83 -13.49 0.85
CA ILE A 425 5.69 -12.60 1.07
C ILE A 425 4.72 -13.26 2.04
N ALA A 426 4.51 -12.65 3.21
CA ALA A 426 3.64 -13.17 4.25
C ALA A 426 2.22 -12.59 4.15
N PHE A 427 1.21 -13.45 4.22
CA PHE A 427 -0.21 -13.10 4.20
C PHE A 427 -0.88 -13.48 5.51
N LYS A 428 -1.66 -12.56 6.07
CA LYS A 428 -2.50 -12.84 7.24
C LYS A 428 -3.68 -13.76 6.87
N PRO A 429 -4.31 -14.43 7.85
CA PRO A 429 -5.58 -15.13 7.64
C PRO A 429 -6.68 -14.22 7.10
N THR A 430 -7.62 -14.81 6.33
CA THR A 430 -8.80 -14.11 5.85
C THR A 430 -9.63 -13.59 7.03
N ALA A 431 -9.87 -12.29 7.07
CA ALA A 431 -10.52 -11.66 8.21
C ALA A 431 -12.00 -12.07 8.41
N THR A 432 -12.73 -12.33 7.32
CA THR A 432 -14.13 -12.80 7.42
C THR A 432 -14.17 -14.31 7.56
N ILE A 433 -14.72 -14.79 8.67
CA ILE A 433 -14.84 -16.20 9.04
C ILE A 433 -16.26 -16.49 9.54
N GLY A 434 -16.65 -17.76 9.61
CA GLY A 434 -17.98 -18.19 10.05
C GLY A 434 -18.18 -18.20 11.56
N LYS A 435 -17.11 -18.03 12.33
CA LYS A 435 -17.16 -17.83 13.78
C LYS A 435 -17.73 -16.45 14.13
N GLN A 436 -18.39 -16.39 15.27
CA GLN A 436 -18.87 -15.13 15.84
C GLN A 436 -17.70 -14.26 16.27
N GLN A 437 -17.81 -12.95 16.03
CA GLN A 437 -16.79 -11.97 16.38
C GLN A 437 -17.44 -10.76 17.06
N HIS A 438 -16.80 -10.21 18.09
CA HIS A 438 -17.21 -8.95 18.70
C HIS A 438 -16.71 -7.78 17.86
N THR A 439 -17.56 -6.78 17.67
CA THR A 439 -17.24 -5.56 16.92
C THR A 439 -18.17 -4.43 17.34
N VAL A 440 -18.10 -3.29 16.65
CA VAL A 440 -18.98 -2.14 16.86
C VAL A 440 -19.70 -1.74 15.58
N THR A 441 -20.88 -1.14 15.74
CA THR A 441 -21.62 -0.46 14.67
C THR A 441 -21.01 0.89 14.34
N ARG A 442 -21.52 1.53 13.27
CA ARG A 442 -21.14 2.91 12.93
C ARG A 442 -21.46 3.90 14.05
N ASP A 443 -22.52 3.63 14.82
CA ASP A 443 -22.97 4.41 15.98
C ASP A 443 -22.22 4.05 17.28
N LYS A 444 -21.10 3.33 17.17
CA LYS A 444 -20.22 2.91 18.28
C LYS A 444 -20.90 2.00 19.30
N GLN A 445 -21.95 1.29 18.91
CA GLN A 445 -22.59 0.29 19.76
C GLN A 445 -21.91 -1.07 19.58
N GLU A 446 -21.62 -1.75 20.69
CA GLU A 446 -21.07 -3.11 20.65
C GLU A 446 -22.09 -4.10 20.10
N ILE A 447 -21.63 -4.99 19.23
CA ILE A 447 -22.46 -6.02 18.59
C ILE A 447 -21.62 -7.26 18.29
N GLU A 448 -22.29 -8.40 18.23
CA GLU A 448 -21.71 -9.64 17.73
C GLU A 448 -22.03 -9.82 16.24
N LEU A 449 -20.99 -9.91 15.43
CA LEU A 449 -21.10 -10.19 14.00
C LEU A 449 -20.79 -11.66 13.74
N LYS A 450 -21.73 -12.36 13.12
CA LYS A 450 -21.51 -13.70 12.56
C LYS A 450 -21.64 -13.63 11.05
N ALA A 451 -20.53 -13.49 10.35
CA ALA A 451 -20.55 -13.34 8.91
C ALA A 451 -21.07 -14.62 8.24
N ARG A 452 -22.16 -14.46 7.49
CA ARG A 452 -22.69 -15.49 6.59
C ARG A 452 -22.10 -15.26 5.21
N GLY A 453 -21.58 -16.30 4.56
CA GLY A 453 -21.10 -16.16 3.19
C GLY A 453 -19.96 -17.07 2.79
N ARG A 454 -19.53 -16.87 1.54
CA ARG A 454 -18.51 -17.64 0.83
C ARG A 454 -17.15 -16.93 0.96
N HIS A 455 -16.37 -17.28 1.98
CA HIS A 455 -15.05 -16.69 2.24
C HIS A 455 -13.92 -17.68 1.97
N ASP A 456 -12.77 -17.17 1.55
CA ASP A 456 -11.56 -17.98 1.37
C ASP A 456 -11.06 -18.46 2.75
N PRO A 457 -10.92 -19.78 2.99
CA PRO A 457 -10.27 -20.27 4.22
C PRO A 457 -8.75 -19.99 4.20
N CYS A 458 -8.17 -19.78 3.02
CA CYS A 458 -6.79 -19.33 2.84
C CYS A 458 -6.68 -18.55 1.52
N VAL A 459 -6.17 -17.32 1.56
CA VAL A 459 -6.00 -16.48 0.35
C VAL A 459 -4.73 -16.80 -0.44
N VAL A 460 -3.79 -17.51 0.18
CA VAL A 460 -2.41 -17.67 -0.31
C VAL A 460 -2.32 -18.32 -1.70
N PRO A 461 -3.03 -19.43 -2.01
CA PRO A 461 -2.96 -20.01 -3.35
C PRO A 461 -3.41 -19.04 -4.45
N ARG A 462 -4.41 -18.20 -4.17
CA ARG A 462 -4.90 -17.19 -5.13
C ARG A 462 -3.99 -15.99 -5.26
N ALA A 463 -3.14 -15.73 -4.26
CA ALA A 463 -2.20 -14.62 -4.27
C ALA A 463 -0.98 -14.87 -5.18
N VAL A 464 -0.70 -16.12 -5.59
CA VAL A 464 0.40 -16.47 -6.50
C VAL A 464 0.45 -15.59 -7.76
N PRO A 465 -0.58 -15.57 -8.63
CA PRO A 465 -0.56 -14.71 -9.82
C PRO A 465 -0.58 -13.21 -9.49
N MET A 466 -1.03 -12.81 -8.30
CA MET A 466 -1.02 -11.40 -7.86
C MET A 466 0.41 -10.95 -7.52
N VAL A 467 1.18 -11.81 -6.86
CA VAL A 467 2.60 -11.56 -6.54
C VAL A 467 3.42 -11.49 -7.82
N GLU A 468 3.27 -12.49 -8.70
CA GLU A 468 3.98 -12.51 -9.99
C GLU A 468 3.70 -11.23 -10.80
N ALA A 469 2.43 -10.82 -10.87
CA ALA A 469 2.02 -9.62 -11.57
C ALA A 469 2.69 -8.37 -10.99
N MET A 470 2.65 -8.17 -9.67
CA MET A 470 3.24 -6.99 -9.04
C MET A 470 4.76 -6.94 -9.18
N VAL A 471 5.46 -8.09 -9.15
CA VAL A 471 6.90 -8.15 -9.42
C VAL A 471 7.18 -7.77 -10.87
N ALA A 472 6.45 -8.32 -11.84
CA ALA A 472 6.61 -8.00 -13.25
C ALA A 472 6.38 -6.50 -13.54
N LEU A 473 5.38 -5.89 -12.90
CA LEU A 473 5.11 -4.45 -13.01
C LEU A 473 6.28 -3.60 -12.53
N VAL A 474 6.93 -3.96 -11.42
CA VAL A 474 8.12 -3.24 -10.94
C VAL A 474 9.28 -3.41 -11.92
N LEU A 475 9.53 -4.64 -12.36
CA LEU A 475 10.66 -4.93 -13.24
C LEU A 475 10.56 -4.22 -14.59
N VAL A 476 9.39 -4.20 -15.22
CA VAL A 476 9.21 -3.51 -16.51
C VAL A 476 9.31 -1.98 -16.35
N ASP A 477 8.81 -1.42 -15.24
CA ASP A 477 8.93 0.02 -14.95
C ASP A 477 10.41 0.42 -14.78
N GLN A 478 11.18 -0.38 -14.04
CA GLN A 478 12.61 -0.18 -13.83
C GLN A 478 13.42 -0.43 -15.10
N LEU A 479 13.02 -1.39 -15.95
CA LEU A 479 13.62 -1.62 -17.26
C LEU A 479 13.45 -0.41 -18.17
N MET A 480 12.25 0.17 -18.22
CA MET A 480 11.99 1.38 -19.00
C MET A 480 12.80 2.57 -18.46
N ALA A 481 12.90 2.72 -17.13
CA ALA A 481 13.70 3.76 -16.50
C ALA A 481 15.18 3.63 -16.87
N HIS A 482 15.70 2.40 -16.79
CA HIS A 482 17.06 2.07 -17.17
C HIS A 482 17.32 2.48 -18.63
N TYR A 483 16.45 2.10 -19.56
CA TYR A 483 16.63 2.50 -20.96
C TYR A 483 16.60 4.02 -21.16
N ALA A 484 15.64 4.71 -20.53
CA ALA A 484 15.49 6.16 -20.66
C ALA A 484 16.71 6.93 -20.12
N GLN A 485 17.29 6.48 -19.01
CA GLN A 485 18.40 7.18 -18.36
C GLN A 485 19.77 6.71 -18.86
N CYS A 486 19.95 5.42 -19.07
CA CYS A 486 21.27 4.81 -19.18
C CYS A 486 21.72 4.52 -20.61
N ASN A 487 20.80 4.47 -21.57
CA ASN A 487 21.13 4.13 -22.96
C ASN A 487 21.24 5.36 -23.86
N LEU A 488 21.32 6.56 -23.27
CA LEU A 488 21.57 7.80 -24.01
C LEU A 488 23.00 7.87 -24.56
N PHE A 489 23.95 7.23 -23.86
CA PHE A 489 25.36 7.13 -24.27
C PHE A 489 25.80 5.66 -24.28
N PRO A 490 26.77 5.28 -25.13
CA PRO A 490 27.34 3.94 -25.11
C PRO A 490 27.88 3.59 -23.72
N ARG A 491 27.59 2.37 -23.27
CA ARG A 491 28.24 1.77 -22.11
C ARG A 491 29.38 0.89 -22.57
N ASP A 492 30.38 0.75 -21.71
CA ASP A 492 31.40 -0.28 -21.86
C ASP A 492 30.69 -1.65 -21.85
N GLN A 493 30.85 -2.42 -22.92
CA GLN A 493 30.16 -3.72 -23.07
C GLN A 493 30.87 -4.83 -22.30
N ASP A 494 32.08 -4.57 -21.80
CA ASP A 494 32.87 -5.51 -21.02
C ASP A 494 32.54 -5.46 -19.50
N LEU A 495 31.61 -4.58 -19.08
CA LEU A 495 31.11 -4.41 -17.71
C LEU A 495 29.65 -4.84 -17.60
#